data_AF-A0A1Q3CJZ1-F1
#
_entry.id   AF-A0A1Q3CJZ1-F1
#
_cell.length_a   1.000
_cell.length_b   1.000
_cell.length_c   1.000
_cell.angle_alpha   90.00
_cell.angle_beta   90.00
_cell.angle_gamma   90.00
#
_symmetry.space_group_name_H-M   'P 1'
#
loop_
_entity.id
_entity.type
_entity.pdbx_description
1 polymer ?
#
loop_
_entity_poly.entity_id
_entity_poly.type
_entity_poly.pdbx_seq_one_letter_code
_entity_poly.pdbx_strand_id
1 'polypeptide(L)'
;MCNVVRLTLPWADEIQWLLAHSKGNKFPATVLKLAFAAIVYHVWLERNRRCFNNLFLPYQEIVHKVRLDVTGKLASSNNSQRCEQHHSPCVNWGITMDDRM
;
A
#
# COMPACT_ATOMS: atom_id res chain seq x y z
N MET A 1 7.17 -1.35 1.03
CA MET A 1 7.18 -1.27 2.51
C MET A 1 7.93 -0.01 2.90
N CYS A 2 7.44 0.84 3.81
CA CYS A 2 8.00 2.19 3.99
C CYS A 2 9.26 2.28 4.89
N ASN A 3 10.12 1.25 4.98
CA ASN A 3 11.26 1.20 5.93
C ASN A 3 10.87 1.47 7.40
N VAL A 4 9.64 1.11 7.79
CA VAL A 4 9.20 1.19 9.20
C VAL A 4 9.27 -0.22 9.79
N VAL A 5 10.27 -0.46 10.64
CA VAL A 5 10.30 -1.66 11.49
C VAL A 5 9.34 -1.39 12.64
N ARG A 6 8.24 -2.13 12.70
CA ARG A 6 7.22 -1.96 13.74
C ARG A 6 6.76 -3.30 14.30
N LEU A 7 6.48 -3.31 15.59
CA LEU A 7 5.74 -4.38 16.24
C LEU A 7 4.27 -4.25 15.85
N THR A 8 3.63 -5.37 15.55
CA THR A 8 2.18 -5.43 15.29
C THR A 8 1.43 -5.03 16.55
N LEU A 9 0.69 -3.93 16.51
CA LEU A 9 -0.13 -3.47 17.62
C LEU A 9 -1.52 -4.12 17.58
N PRO A 10 -2.28 -4.08 18.70
CA PRO A 10 -3.71 -4.35 18.68
C PRO A 10 -4.43 -3.52 17.60
N TRP A 11 -5.48 -4.06 17.00
CA TRP A 11 -6.14 -3.45 15.84
C TRP A 11 -6.58 -2.00 16.07
N ALA A 12 -7.12 -1.69 17.24
CA ALA A 12 -7.52 -0.33 17.60
C ALA A 12 -6.33 0.66 17.59
N ASP A 13 -5.19 0.22 18.11
CA ASP A 13 -3.96 1.02 18.18
C ASP A 13 -3.30 1.18 16.80
N GLU A 14 -3.40 0.16 15.94
CA GLU A 14 -2.98 0.28 14.53
C GLU A 14 -3.82 1.31 13.79
N ILE A 15 -5.15 1.29 13.96
CA ILE A 15 -6.02 2.30 13.36
C ILE A 15 -5.67 3.69 13.91
N GLN A 16 -5.51 3.84 15.22
CA GLN A 16 -5.19 5.14 15.81
C GLN A 16 -3.85 5.67 15.31
N TRP A 17 -2.83 4.81 15.21
CA TRP A 17 -1.54 5.19 14.63
C TRP A 17 -1.68 5.59 13.17
N LEU A 18 -2.42 4.81 12.37
CA LEU A 18 -2.65 5.10 10.97
C LEU A 18 -3.37 6.44 10.78
N LEU A 19 -4.40 6.71 11.59
CA LEU A 19 -5.11 7.99 11.61
C LEU A 19 -4.19 9.15 12.00
N ALA A 20 -3.24 8.95 12.92
CA ALA A 20 -2.27 9.96 13.29
C ALA A 20 -1.25 10.23 12.15
N HIS A 21 -0.83 9.20 11.42
CA HIS A 21 0.24 9.26 10.41
C HIS A 21 -0.25 9.48 8.98
N SER A 22 -1.56 9.38 8.74
CA SER A 22 -2.20 9.66 7.45
C SER A 22 -2.69 11.11 7.31
N LYS A 23 -2.52 11.94 8.34
CA LYS A 23 -2.90 13.36 8.31
C LYS A 23 -2.04 14.14 7.31
N GLY A 24 -2.71 14.89 6.44
CA GLY A 24 -2.08 15.73 5.42
C GLY A 24 -1.93 15.06 4.04
N ASN A 25 -1.33 15.81 3.11
CA ASN A 25 -1.15 15.41 1.71
C ASN A 25 0.30 15.10 1.33
N LYS A 26 1.15 14.84 2.34
CA LYS A 26 2.54 14.44 2.11
C LYS A 26 2.58 13.05 1.48
N PHE A 27 3.56 12.81 0.62
CA PHE A 27 3.72 11.54 -0.10
C PHE A 27 3.62 10.29 0.82
N PRO A 28 4.31 10.21 1.98
CA PRO A 28 4.18 9.05 2.88
C PRO A 28 2.75 8.85 3.42
N ALA A 29 2.02 9.94 3.69
CA ALA A 29 0.64 9.88 4.16
C ALA A 29 -0.29 9.37 3.05
N THR A 30 -0.06 9.78 1.79
CA THR A 30 -0.79 9.28 0.62
C THR A 30 -0.52 7.80 0.38
N VAL A 31 0.75 7.37 0.43
CA VAL A 31 1.14 5.95 0.32
C VAL A 31 0.46 5.13 1.42
N LEU A 32 0.44 5.63 2.66
CA LEU A 32 -0.19 4.94 3.79
C LEU A 32 -1.71 4.80 3.60
N LYS A 33 -2.38 5.87 3.16
CA LYS A 33 -3.82 5.85 2.85
C LYS A 33 -4.15 4.84 1.74
N LEU A 34 -3.39 4.85 0.66
CA LEU A 34 -3.56 3.92 -0.46
C LEU A 34 -3.32 2.47 -0.02
N ALA A 35 -2.24 2.21 0.72
CA ALA A 35 -1.91 0.88 1.23
C ALA A 35 -3.01 0.35 2.14
N PHE A 36 -3.51 1.16 3.05
CA PHE A 36 -4.60 0.76 3.95
C PHE A 36 -5.88 0.39 3.18
N ALA A 37 -6.30 1.26 2.26
CA ALA A 37 -7.48 1.01 1.43
C ALA A 37 -7.34 -0.28 0.59
N ALA A 38 -6.17 -0.48 -0.02
CA ALA A 38 -5.88 -1.68 -0.81
C ALA A 38 -5.90 -2.96 0.06
N ILE A 39 -5.31 -2.92 1.26
CA ILE A 39 -5.33 -4.07 2.19
C ILE A 39 -6.76 -4.44 2.56
N VAL A 40 -7.56 -3.47 3.02
CA VAL A 40 -8.96 -3.72 3.40
C VAL A 40 -9.75 -4.31 2.24
N TYR A 41 -9.59 -3.74 1.04
CA TYR A 41 -10.25 -4.22 -0.16
C TYR A 41 -9.86 -5.66 -0.53
N HIS A 42 -8.57 -5.96 -0.58
CA HIS A 42 -8.10 -7.30 -0.97
C HIS A 42 -8.40 -8.37 0.08
N VAL A 43 -8.41 -8.04 1.37
CA VAL A 43 -8.85 -8.94 2.44
C VAL A 43 -10.34 -9.23 2.32
N TRP A 44 -11.16 -8.21 2.10
CA TRP A 44 -12.60 -8.37 1.86
C TRP A 44 -12.88 -9.22 0.62
N LEU A 45 -12.15 -8.97 -0.47
CA LEU A 45 -12.29 -9.72 -1.72
C LEU A 45 -11.93 -11.20 -1.53
N GLU A 46 -10.84 -11.49 -0.83
CA GLU A 46 -10.44 -12.87 -0.51
C GLU A 46 -11.48 -13.55 0.39
N ARG A 47 -11.99 -12.85 1.41
CA ARG A 47 -13.06 -13.40 2.27
C ARG A 47 -14.26 -13.82 1.43
N ASN A 48 -14.71 -12.97 0.51
CA ASN A 48 -15.83 -13.29 -0.37
C ASN A 48 -15.49 -14.45 -1.31
N ARG A 49 -14.29 -14.48 -1.87
CA ARG A 49 -13.82 -15.57 -2.73
C ARG A 49 -13.86 -16.92 -2.01
N ARG A 50 -13.46 -16.97 -0.73
CA ARG A 50 -13.56 -18.18 0.10
C ARG A 50 -15.01 -18.56 0.38
N CYS A 51 -15.83 -17.61 0.82
CA CYS A 51 -17.22 -17.87 1.20
C CYS A 51 -18.10 -18.31 0.02
N PHE A 52 -17.93 -17.70 -1.16
CA PHE A 52 -18.85 -17.89 -2.27
C PHE A 52 -18.32 -18.80 -3.38
N ASN A 53 -17.00 -18.89 -3.54
CA ASN A 53 -16.39 -19.67 -4.62
C ASN A 53 -15.52 -20.84 -4.12
N ASN A 54 -15.33 -20.98 -2.80
CA ASN A 54 -14.44 -21.99 -2.19
C ASN A 54 -13.02 -21.99 -2.78
N LEU A 55 -12.53 -20.81 -3.18
CA LEU A 55 -11.19 -20.63 -3.72
C LEU A 55 -10.33 -19.89 -2.70
N PHE A 56 -9.08 -20.31 -2.57
CA PHE A 56 -8.14 -19.80 -1.56
C PHE A 56 -6.88 -19.31 -2.23
N LEU A 57 -6.56 -18.03 -2.04
CA LEU A 57 -5.26 -17.50 -2.42
C LEU A 57 -4.24 -17.68 -1.29
N PRO A 58 -2.99 -18.02 -1.62
CA PRO A 58 -1.86 -17.84 -0.72
C PRO A 58 -1.76 -16.37 -0.27
N TYR A 59 -1.36 -16.14 0.98
CA TYR A 59 -1.24 -14.77 1.49
C TYR A 59 -0.25 -13.92 0.68
N GLN A 60 0.78 -14.55 0.10
CA GLN A 60 1.79 -13.88 -0.74
C GLN A 60 1.16 -13.26 -1.99
N GLU A 61 0.18 -13.93 -2.60
CA GLU A 61 -0.57 -13.42 -3.76
C GLU A 61 -1.42 -12.21 -3.38
N ILE A 62 -2.05 -12.23 -2.20
CA ILE A 62 -2.82 -11.10 -1.69
C ILE A 62 -1.90 -9.89 -1.47
N VAL A 63 -0.75 -10.10 -0.83
CA VAL A 63 0.27 -9.05 -0.63
C VAL A 63 0.79 -8.52 -1.97
N HIS A 64 1.02 -9.38 -2.95
CA HIS A 64 1.46 -8.98 -4.29
C HIS A 64 0.40 -8.09 -4.97
N LYS A 65 -0.87 -8.48 -4.94
CA LYS A 65 -1.98 -7.69 -5.49
C LYS A 65 -2.13 -6.33 -4.81
N VAL A 66 -2.04 -6.28 -3.48
CA VAL A 66 -2.03 -5.02 -2.72
C VAL A 66 -0.88 -4.12 -3.20
N ARG A 67 0.33 -4.66 -3.37
CA ARG A 67 1.48 -3.88 -3.86
C ARG A 67 1.19 -3.30 -5.25
N LEU A 68 0.71 -4.11 -6.19
CA LEU A 68 0.39 -3.67 -7.55
C LEU A 68 -0.70 -2.58 -7.57
N ASP A 69 -1.73 -2.69 -6.73
CA ASP A 69 -2.80 -1.68 -6.64
C ASP A 69 -2.25 -0.34 -6.11
N VAL A 70 -1.42 -0.39 -5.07
CA VAL A 70 -0.79 0.81 -4.50
C VAL A 70 0.19 1.45 -5.49
N THR A 71 1.06 0.66 -6.14
CA THR A 71 2.02 1.21 -7.11
C THR A 71 1.32 1.76 -8.35
N GLY A 72 0.28 1.08 -8.85
CA GLY A 72 -0.54 1.56 -9.97
C GLY A 72 -1.20 2.89 -9.66
N LYS A 73 -1.87 3.01 -8.50
CA LYS A 73 -2.50 4.26 -8.05
C LYS A 73 -1.50 5.38 -7.83
N LEU A 74 -0.32 5.07 -7.29
CA LEU A 74 0.76 6.04 -7.14
C LEU A 74 1.26 6.52 -8.51
N ALA A 75 1.47 5.62 -9.47
CA ALA A 75 1.90 5.97 -10.83
C ALA A 75 0.87 6.85 -11.55
N SER A 76 -0.42 6.53 -11.46
CA SER A 76 -1.49 7.31 -12.08
C SER A 76 -1.69 8.69 -11.42
N SER A 77 -1.37 8.83 -10.13
CA SER A 77 -1.52 10.09 -9.40
C SER A 77 -0.33 11.07 -9.56
N ASN A 78 0.82 10.62 -10.08
CA ASN A 78 2.11 11.34 -9.98
C ASN A 78 2.70 11.91 -11.30
N ASN A 79 1.88 12.23 -12.31
CA ASN A 79 2.40 13.00 -13.46
C ASN A 79 2.96 14.40 -13.08
N SER A 80 2.80 14.88 -11.84
CA SER A 80 3.19 16.23 -11.41
C SER A 80 4.26 16.32 -10.32
N GLN A 81 4.78 15.21 -9.77
CA GLN A 81 5.73 15.28 -8.64
C GLN A 81 6.74 14.13 -8.67
N ARG A 82 7.47 13.98 -9.79
CA ARG A 82 8.78 13.30 -9.83
C ARG A 82 9.75 14.09 -8.95
N CYS A 83 9.72 13.82 -7.66
CA CYS A 83 10.56 14.47 -6.66
C CYS A 83 11.62 13.47 -6.24
N GLU A 84 12.86 13.72 -6.67
CA GLU A 84 14.09 12.95 -6.36
C GLU A 84 14.28 12.69 -4.85
N GLN A 85 13.57 13.43 -3.98
CA GLN A 85 13.62 13.31 -2.52
C GLN A 85 12.93 12.06 -1.93
N HIS A 86 12.11 11.32 -2.68
CA HIS A 86 11.37 10.15 -2.16
C HIS A 86 11.74 8.81 -2.84
N HIS A 87 12.99 8.66 -3.26
CA HIS A 87 13.49 7.46 -3.95
C HIS A 87 13.37 6.17 -3.10
N SER A 88 13.75 6.21 -1.82
CA SER A 88 13.80 5.01 -0.96
C SER A 88 12.44 4.34 -0.71
N PRO A 89 11.35 5.07 -0.38
CA PRO A 89 10.03 4.47 -0.27
C PRO A 89 9.51 3.90 -1.59
N CYS A 90 9.71 4.60 -2.71
CA CYS A 90 9.26 4.15 -4.04
C CYS A 90 9.91 2.81 -4.45
N VAL A 91 11.22 2.70 -4.30
CA VAL A 91 11.96 1.45 -4.57
C VAL A 91 11.47 0.32 -3.67
N ASN A 92 11.21 0.58 -2.39
CA ASN A 92 10.74 -0.44 -1.45
C ASN A 92 9.27 -0.87 -1.68
N TRP A 93 8.51 -0.12 -2.49
CA TRP A 93 7.21 -0.56 -3.01
C TRP A 93 7.29 -1.23 -4.38
N GLY A 94 8.49 -1.35 -4.97
CA GLY A 94 8.71 -1.97 -6.28
C GLY A 94 8.44 -1.02 -7.46
N ILE A 95 8.45 0.29 -7.22
CA ILE A 95 8.35 1.29 -8.29
C ILE A 95 9.77 1.52 -8.82
N THR A 96 10.11 0.90 -9.95
CA THR A 96 11.33 1.25 -10.70
C THR A 96 11.09 2.59 -11.39
N MET A 97 11.84 3.62 -10.96
CA MET A 97 12.02 4.85 -11.73
C MET A 97 12.90 4.51 -12.93
N ASP A 98 12.36 3.79 -13.91
CA ASP A 98 13.12 3.53 -15.14
C ASP A 98 13.19 4.82 -15.96
N ASP A 99 14.43 5.16 -16.31
CA ASP A 99 14.85 6.26 -17.16
C ASP A 99 14.08 6.19 -18.48
N ARG A 100 13.18 7.14 -18.69
CA ARG A 100 12.88 7.59 -20.05
C ARG A 100 13.56 8.93 -20.22
N MET A 101 14.78 8.84 -20.77
CA MET A 101 15.34 9.84 -21.68
C MET A 101 14.27 10.38 -22.64
#